data_AF-A0A5K1EZ27-F1
#
_entry.id   AF-A0A5K1EZ27-F1
#
_cell.length_a   1.000
_cell.length_b   1.000
_cell.length_c   1.000
_cell.angle_alpha   90.00
_cell.angle_beta   90.00
_cell.angle_gamma   90.00
#
_symmetry.space_group_name_H-M   'P 1'
#
loop_
_entity.id
_entity.type
_entity.pdbx_description
1 polymer ?
#
loop_
_entity_poly.entity_id
_entity_poly.type
_entity_poly.pdbx_seq_one_letter_code
_entity_poly.pdbx_strand_id
1 'polypeptide(L)'
;TTTKKKVVSNFSFPKLLEMGQRLCSSQADVLMYDLSAILIHKGTAVNSGHYVAHIKDELSGLWWKFDDEHVSMLGIHPFGEGSSSSCAGADSDGNGPSGDASQILPPDSSTADNLEAYSSPDAYMLMYHRRNASDNLGWHLKGELNGGVYKELLPTYLFEEINKLNQLHENACKDYQLKKQTHLMEVKERQNEVRTILSLAPVNSTKDLYFWISTDWLRQWAESLKPT
;
A
#
# COMPACT_ATOMS: atom_id res chain seq x y z
N THR A 1 30.33 -1.92 26.28
CA THR A 1 29.74 -2.25 24.97
C THR A 1 28.77 -1.15 24.57
N THR A 2 29.10 -0.35 23.56
CA THR A 2 28.21 0.73 23.09
C THR A 2 27.18 0.15 22.11
N THR A 3 25.91 0.16 22.49
CA THR A 3 24.80 -0.29 21.65
C THR A 3 24.27 0.86 20.79
N LYS A 4 24.16 0.66 19.47
CA LYS A 4 23.55 1.64 18.56
C LYS A 4 22.05 1.78 18.87
N LYS A 5 21.53 3.01 18.82
CA LYS A 5 20.11 3.34 19.00
C LYS A 5 19.63 4.21 17.85
N LYS A 6 18.44 3.95 17.32
CA LYS A 6 17.81 4.79 16.30
C LYS A 6 17.44 6.14 16.94
N VAL A 7 17.79 7.22 16.25
CA VAL A 7 17.32 8.56 16.62
C VAL A 7 15.88 8.70 16.11
N VAL A 8 14.95 8.95 17.02
CA VAL A 8 13.50 9.06 16.75
C VAL A 8 12.99 10.48 16.93
N SER A 9 13.90 11.46 17.05
CA SER A 9 13.53 12.87 17.06
C SER A 9 12.98 13.27 15.70
N ASN A 10 11.96 14.11 15.70
CA ASN A 10 11.38 14.64 14.48
C ASN A 10 12.44 15.41 13.68
N PHE A 11 12.59 15.09 12.39
CA PHE A 11 13.50 15.76 11.48
C PHE A 11 12.71 16.42 10.36
N SER A 12 12.92 17.73 10.19
CA SER A 12 12.23 18.51 9.16
C SER A 12 13.09 18.69 7.92
N PHE A 13 12.48 18.61 6.75
CA PHE A 13 13.15 18.68 5.46
C PHE A 13 12.26 19.40 4.45
N PRO A 14 12.84 20.24 3.57
CA PRO A 14 12.06 21.07 2.69
C PRO A 14 11.56 20.30 1.47
N LYS A 15 10.41 20.69 0.93
CA LYS A 15 9.95 20.24 -0.40
C LYS A 15 10.91 20.69 -1.51
N LEU A 16 11.43 21.91 -1.38
CA LEU A 16 12.38 22.55 -2.30
C LEU A 16 13.72 22.76 -1.61
N LEU A 17 14.77 22.19 -2.17
CA LEU A 17 16.12 22.29 -1.62
C LEU A 17 17.01 23.13 -2.54
N GLU A 18 17.36 24.33 -2.09
CA GLU A 18 18.31 25.20 -2.78
C GLU A 18 19.75 24.88 -2.29
N MET A 19 20.56 24.28 -3.16
CA MET A 19 21.93 23.88 -2.83
C MET A 19 23.00 24.88 -3.27
N GLY A 20 22.64 25.90 -4.06
CA GLY A 20 23.61 26.86 -4.63
C GLY A 20 24.46 27.54 -3.57
N GLN A 21 23.85 27.99 -2.46
CA GLN A 21 24.52 28.66 -1.35
C GLN A 21 25.43 27.75 -0.51
N ARG A 22 25.38 26.43 -0.72
CA ARG A 22 26.20 25.44 0.00
C ARG A 22 27.46 25.05 -0.78
N LEU A 23 27.60 25.53 -2.03
CA LEU A 23 28.75 25.25 -2.88
C LEU A 23 29.72 26.44 -2.88
N CYS A 24 31.02 26.16 -2.86
CA CYS A 24 32.06 27.18 -2.78
C CYS A 24 32.32 27.93 -4.11
N SER A 25 31.65 27.59 -5.21
CA SER A 25 31.92 28.13 -6.54
C SER A 25 31.10 29.40 -6.84
N SER A 26 31.80 30.45 -7.26
CA SER A 26 31.31 31.81 -7.53
C SER A 26 30.43 31.98 -8.79
N GLN A 27 29.85 30.91 -9.31
CA GLN A 27 28.82 30.95 -10.36
C GLN A 27 27.53 30.44 -9.72
N ALA A 28 26.73 31.36 -9.20
CA ALA A 28 25.46 31.07 -8.55
C ALA A 28 24.39 30.73 -9.59
N ASP A 29 24.56 29.61 -10.28
CA ASP A 29 23.41 28.96 -10.91
C ASP A 29 22.48 28.53 -9.78
N VAL A 30 21.20 28.90 -9.91
CA VAL A 30 20.16 28.51 -8.96
C VAL A 30 20.00 26.99 -9.01
N LEU A 31 20.65 26.29 -8.07
CA LEU A 31 20.61 24.83 -7.96
C LEU A 31 19.43 24.40 -7.09
N MET A 32 18.25 24.40 -7.70
CA MET A 32 17.00 23.98 -7.08
C MET A 32 16.78 22.49 -7.27
N TYR A 33 16.33 21.85 -6.20
CA TYR A 33 16.00 20.43 -6.17
C TYR A 33 14.60 20.22 -5.61
N ASP A 34 13.84 19.33 -6.24
CA ASP A 34 12.50 18.94 -5.84
C ASP A 34 12.54 17.58 -5.13
N LEU A 35 11.83 17.47 -4.00
CA LEU A 35 11.68 16.19 -3.30
C LEU A 35 10.83 15.22 -4.15
N SER A 36 11.43 14.11 -4.57
CA SER A 36 10.75 13.06 -5.35
C SER A 36 10.26 11.90 -4.49
N ALA A 37 11.05 11.50 -3.49
CA ALA A 37 10.75 10.30 -2.73
C ALA A 37 11.35 10.33 -1.32
N ILE A 38 10.70 9.58 -0.42
CA ILE A 38 11.07 9.43 0.99
C ILE A 38 11.08 7.94 1.28
N LEU A 39 12.23 7.41 1.69
CA LEU A 39 12.33 6.09 2.28
C LEU A 39 12.11 6.19 3.78
N ILE A 40 11.12 5.48 4.28
CA ILE A 40 10.71 5.46 5.68
C ILE A 40 11.13 4.14 6.30
N HIS A 41 11.82 4.20 7.44
CA HIS A 41 12.12 3.02 8.25
C HIS A 41 11.21 2.99 9.48
N LYS A 42 10.20 2.14 9.48
CA LYS A 42 9.29 1.93 10.62
C LYS A 42 9.94 1.00 11.63
N GLY A 43 9.91 1.38 12.91
CA GLY A 43 10.46 0.60 14.02
C GLY A 43 11.54 1.35 14.80
N THR A 44 11.80 0.89 16.03
CA THR A 44 12.70 1.55 17.00
C THR A 44 14.11 0.95 17.03
N ALA A 45 14.26 -0.27 16.51
CA ALA A 45 15.55 -0.96 16.44
C ALA A 45 16.38 -0.47 15.24
N VAL A 46 17.70 -0.57 15.35
CA VAL A 46 18.63 -0.16 14.26
C VAL A 46 18.83 -1.27 13.23
N ASN A 47 18.72 -2.54 13.67
CA ASN A 47 19.04 -3.71 12.85
C ASN A 47 17.78 -4.47 12.39
N SER A 48 16.60 -3.93 12.66
CA SER A 48 15.32 -4.55 12.31
C SER A 48 14.23 -3.50 12.24
N GLY A 49 13.32 -3.66 11.29
CA GLY A 49 12.18 -2.79 11.09
C GLY A 49 11.53 -3.09 9.76
N HIS A 50 10.71 -2.16 9.29
CA HIS A 50 9.97 -2.29 8.04
C HIS A 50 10.19 -1.07 7.16
N TYR A 51 10.49 -1.28 5.88
CA TYR A 51 10.75 -0.18 4.95
C TYR A 51 9.54 0.10 4.07
N VAL A 52 9.20 1.37 3.95
CA VAL A 52 8.12 1.84 3.08
C VAL A 52 8.64 3.01 2.26
N ALA A 53 8.30 3.06 0.98
CA ALA A 53 8.66 4.18 0.12
C ALA A 53 7.43 5.06 -0.15
N HIS A 54 7.57 6.36 0.09
CA HIS A 54 6.62 7.35 -0.38
C HIS A 54 7.24 8.02 -1.61
N ILE A 55 6.59 7.93 -2.76
CA ILE A 55 7.12 8.42 -4.04
C ILE A 55 6.09 9.35 -4.66
N LYS A 56 6.54 10.50 -5.11
CA LYS A 56 5.76 11.46 -5.86
C LYS A 56 5.74 11.03 -7.33
N ASP A 57 4.55 10.86 -7.88
CA ASP A 57 4.38 10.78 -9.32
C ASP A 57 4.61 12.18 -9.91
N GLU A 58 5.62 12.31 -10.78
CA GLU A 58 6.00 13.60 -11.37
C GLU A 58 4.94 14.12 -12.33
N LEU A 59 4.14 13.24 -12.94
CA LEU A 59 3.09 13.62 -13.90
C LEU A 59 1.85 14.19 -13.21
N SER A 60 1.29 13.46 -12.23
CA SER A 60 0.11 13.93 -11.48
C SER A 60 0.45 14.87 -10.33
N GLY A 61 1.70 14.87 -9.86
CA GLY A 61 2.13 15.55 -8.66
C GLY A 61 1.67 14.89 -7.36
N LEU A 62 0.94 13.77 -7.44
CA LEU A 62 0.39 13.04 -6.29
C LEU A 62 1.42 12.10 -5.69
N TRP A 63 1.36 11.96 -4.37
CA TRP A 63 2.17 11.03 -3.60
C TRP A 63 1.50 9.68 -3.49
N TRP A 64 2.33 8.65 -3.52
CA TRP A 64 1.94 7.25 -3.40
C TRP A 64 2.79 6.57 -2.35
N LYS A 65 2.17 5.70 -1.56
CA LYS A 65 2.80 4.83 -0.59
C LYS A 65 2.95 3.44 -1.18
N PHE A 66 4.19 2.97 -1.26
CA PHE A 66 4.60 1.63 -1.66
C PHE A 66 5.02 0.85 -0.41
N ASP A 67 4.18 -0.09 -0.01
CA ASP A 67 4.31 -0.93 1.19
C ASP A 67 4.21 -2.40 0.75
N ASP A 68 5.35 -2.97 0.34
CA ASP A 68 5.46 -4.29 -0.29
C ASP A 68 4.47 -4.47 -1.46
N GLU A 69 3.58 -5.48 -1.41
CA GLU A 69 2.56 -5.71 -2.44
C GLU A 69 1.42 -4.69 -2.43
N HIS A 70 1.34 -3.83 -1.41
CA HIS A 70 0.27 -2.84 -1.25
C HIS A 70 0.72 -1.44 -1.71
N VAL A 71 0.03 -0.92 -2.72
CA VAL A 71 0.24 0.45 -3.23
C VAL A 71 -1.02 1.27 -2.97
N SER A 72 -0.86 2.46 -2.38
CA SER A 72 -1.98 3.34 -2.01
C SER A 72 -1.66 4.81 -2.29
N MET A 73 -2.66 5.58 -2.71
CA MET A 73 -2.52 7.01 -2.97
C MET A 73 -2.58 7.80 -1.66
N LEU A 74 -1.64 8.74 -1.49
CA LEU A 74 -1.57 9.65 -0.34
C LEU A 74 -2.13 11.06 -0.65
N GLY A 75 -2.27 11.42 -1.92
CA GLY A 75 -2.75 12.74 -2.34
C GLY A 75 -1.60 13.74 -2.52
N ILE A 76 -1.84 15.02 -2.26
CA ILE A 76 -0.86 16.09 -2.58
C ILE A 76 0.33 16.10 -1.58
N HIS A 77 0.13 15.55 -0.38
CA HIS A 77 1.10 15.57 0.69
C HIS A 77 1.78 14.20 0.86
N PRO A 78 3.12 14.14 1.08
CA PRO A 78 3.87 12.89 1.20
C PRO A 78 3.46 12.00 2.37
N PHE A 79 2.61 12.47 3.30
CA PHE A 79 2.13 11.69 4.44
C PHE A 79 0.60 11.59 4.51
N GLY A 80 -0.12 11.96 3.45
CA GLY A 80 -1.58 11.93 3.42
C GLY A 80 -2.26 13.27 3.72
N GLU A 81 -3.47 13.46 3.19
CA GLU A 81 -4.39 14.54 3.58
C GLU A 81 -4.82 14.35 5.05
N GLY A 82 -4.49 15.31 5.91
CA GLY A 82 -4.67 15.24 7.37
C GLY A 82 -3.36 15.19 8.18
N SER A 83 -2.22 15.07 7.52
CA SER A 83 -0.90 15.15 8.18
C SER A 83 -0.39 16.58 8.38
N SER A 84 -1.22 17.60 8.15
CA SER A 84 -0.92 18.99 8.50
C SER A 84 -0.81 19.10 10.02
N SER A 85 0.41 18.93 10.52
CA SER A 85 0.82 19.41 11.84
C SER A 85 0.92 20.93 11.79
N SER A 86 -0.24 21.59 11.67
CA SER A 86 -0.37 22.98 12.08
C SER A 86 -0.22 23.02 13.60
N CYS A 87 0.98 23.33 14.07
CA CYS A 87 1.20 23.81 15.43
C CYS A 87 0.61 25.22 15.56
N ALA A 88 -0.71 25.32 15.64
CA ALA A 88 -1.42 26.50 16.13
C ALA A 88 -2.57 26.00 17.01
N GLY A 89 -2.42 26.17 18.32
CA GLY A 89 -3.45 25.79 19.28
C GLY A 89 -4.66 26.71 19.21
N ALA A 90 -5.84 26.13 19.43
CA ALA A 90 -6.92 26.66 20.27
C ALA A 90 -8.11 25.71 20.19
N ASP A 91 -8.70 25.43 21.35
CA ASP A 91 -9.94 24.68 21.56
C ASP A 91 -11.12 25.24 20.74
N SER A 92 -12.02 24.36 20.28
CA SER A 92 -13.46 24.51 20.51
C SER A 92 -14.28 23.32 19.99
N ASP A 93 -15.15 22.83 20.89
CA ASP A 93 -16.27 21.92 20.68
C ASP A 93 -17.28 22.40 19.60
N GLY A 94 -17.97 21.44 18.95
CA GLY A 94 -19.21 21.70 18.21
C GLY A 94 -19.65 20.56 17.27
N ASN A 95 -20.89 20.08 17.46
CA ASN A 95 -21.45 18.81 16.97
C ASN A 95 -22.44 19.01 15.80
N GLY A 96 -22.40 18.13 14.77
CA GLY A 96 -23.57 17.73 13.95
C GLY A 96 -23.82 18.39 12.58
N PRO A 97 -24.65 17.79 11.70
CA PRO A 97 -24.17 17.17 10.45
C PRO A 97 -24.91 17.59 9.14
N SER A 98 -24.37 17.13 8.00
CA SER A 98 -25.06 16.70 6.74
C SER A 98 -24.64 17.43 5.45
N GLY A 99 -24.40 16.66 4.39
CA GLY A 99 -24.92 16.98 3.06
C GLY A 99 -23.95 17.48 1.98
N ASP A 100 -23.57 16.52 1.13
CA ASP A 100 -23.53 16.63 -0.33
C ASP A 100 -22.27 17.14 -1.05
N ALA A 101 -22.04 16.47 -2.16
CA ALA A 101 -20.91 16.53 -3.06
C ALA A 101 -20.95 17.76 -3.98
N SER A 102 -19.76 18.25 -4.34
CA SER A 102 -19.31 18.56 -5.70
C SER A 102 -18.44 19.82 -5.75
N GLN A 103 -17.46 19.75 -6.67
CA GLN A 103 -16.68 20.85 -7.26
C GLN A 103 -15.32 21.16 -6.62
N ILE A 104 -14.31 20.41 -7.08
CA ILE A 104 -12.89 20.76 -6.97
C ILE A 104 -12.62 21.82 -8.05
N LEU A 105 -12.57 23.08 -7.63
CA LEU A 105 -11.95 24.17 -8.38
C LEU A 105 -10.44 24.19 -8.04
N PRO A 106 -9.53 24.42 -9.00
CA PRO A 106 -8.11 24.55 -8.69
C PRO A 106 -7.88 25.90 -7.98
N PRO A 107 -7.12 25.95 -6.88
CA PRO A 107 -6.82 27.22 -6.23
C PRO A 107 -5.80 28.00 -7.06
N ASP A 108 -6.18 29.23 -7.37
CA ASP A 108 -5.41 30.24 -8.08
C ASP A 108 -4.04 30.51 -7.44
N SER A 109 -3.08 30.77 -8.32
CA SER A 109 -1.76 31.29 -8.01
C SER A 109 -1.89 32.68 -7.36
N SER A 110 -1.40 32.84 -6.12
CA SER A 110 -0.34 33.81 -5.78
C SER A 110 -0.26 34.07 -4.26
N THR A 111 0.98 34.22 -3.78
CA THR A 111 1.38 34.77 -2.46
C THR A 111 1.34 33.86 -1.22
N ALA A 112 2.25 32.88 -1.18
CA ALA A 112 3.20 32.74 -0.08
C ALA A 112 4.29 31.75 -0.50
N ASP A 113 5.50 32.28 -0.73
CA ASP A 113 6.76 31.56 -0.93
C ASP A 113 7.20 30.92 0.40
N ASN A 114 6.29 30.19 1.05
CA ASN A 114 6.60 29.38 2.20
C ASN A 114 7.27 28.12 1.66
N LEU A 115 8.56 27.94 1.95
CA LEU A 115 9.24 26.66 1.83
C LEU A 115 8.44 25.62 2.62
N GLU A 116 7.50 24.96 1.95
CA GLU A 116 6.71 23.89 2.52
C GLU A 116 7.70 22.82 2.99
N ALA A 117 7.85 22.69 4.30
CA ALA A 117 8.74 21.73 4.92
C ALA A 117 7.89 20.60 5.49
N TYR A 118 8.33 19.38 5.21
CA TYR A 118 7.76 18.19 5.81
C TYR A 118 8.57 17.79 7.03
N SER A 119 7.99 16.97 7.89
CA SER A 119 8.70 16.50 9.06
C SER A 119 8.32 15.06 9.38
N SER A 120 9.32 14.24 9.71
CA SER A 120 9.09 12.87 10.12
C SER A 120 10.23 12.38 11.02
N PRO A 121 9.92 11.63 12.11
CA PRO A 121 10.93 10.93 12.91
C PRO A 121 11.43 9.64 12.23
N ASP A 122 10.74 9.18 11.18
CA ASP A 122 10.99 7.88 10.54
C ASP A 122 11.54 8.00 9.11
N ALA A 123 11.63 9.22 8.57
CA ALA A 123 12.31 9.47 7.31
C ALA A 123 13.79 9.08 7.44
N TYR A 124 14.19 8.07 6.68
CA TYR A 124 15.52 7.48 6.71
C TYR A 124 16.39 7.96 5.55
N MET A 125 15.82 8.08 4.36
CA MET A 125 16.51 8.61 3.17
C MET A 125 15.57 9.50 2.37
N LEU A 126 16.08 10.67 1.97
CA LEU A 126 15.37 11.64 1.15
C LEU A 126 15.98 11.66 -0.25
N MET A 127 15.15 11.56 -1.27
CA MET A 127 15.56 11.59 -2.66
C MET A 127 15.07 12.87 -3.31
N TYR A 128 16.01 13.64 -3.83
CA TYR A 128 15.77 14.89 -4.53
C TYR A 128 16.29 14.80 -5.97
N HIS A 129 15.56 15.36 -6.92
CA HIS A 129 16.03 15.54 -8.29
C HIS A 129 16.32 17.02 -8.56
N ARG A 130 17.34 17.28 -9.38
CA ARG A 130 17.67 18.65 -9.79
C ARG A 130 16.62 19.13 -10.78
N ARG A 131 16.09 20.32 -10.57
CA ARG A 131 15.25 21.00 -11.55
C ARG A 131 16.14 21.50 -12.69
N ASN A 132 15.98 20.98 -13.91
CA ASN A 132 16.72 21.48 -15.05
C ASN A 132 15.95 22.63 -15.71
N ALA A 133 16.68 23.65 -16.18
CA ALA A 133 16.08 24.80 -16.87
C ALA A 133 15.32 24.41 -18.17
N SER A 134 15.60 23.23 -18.74
CA SER A 134 14.94 22.73 -19.95
C SER A 134 13.92 21.61 -19.69
N ASP A 135 13.57 21.29 -18.43
CA ASP A 135 12.60 20.22 -18.12
C ASP A 135 11.18 20.52 -18.65
N ASN A 136 10.92 21.73 -19.14
CA ASN A 136 9.71 22.05 -19.91
C ASN A 136 9.67 21.41 -21.31
N LEU A 137 10.76 20.79 -21.80
CA LEU A 137 10.82 20.17 -23.14
C LEU A 137 11.28 18.69 -23.13
N GLY A 138 11.68 18.13 -21.99
CA GLY A 138 12.40 16.84 -21.90
C GLY A 138 11.59 15.61 -21.50
N TRP A 139 10.40 15.77 -20.90
CA TRP A 139 9.46 14.67 -20.60
C TRP A 139 8.06 14.92 -21.18
N HIS A 140 7.92 15.92 -22.05
CA HIS A 140 6.65 16.27 -22.72
C HIS A 140 6.35 15.40 -23.96
N LEU A 141 7.13 14.34 -24.22
CA LEU A 141 6.70 13.28 -25.13
C LEU A 141 5.76 12.32 -24.37
N LYS A 142 4.46 12.59 -24.51
CA LYS A 142 3.27 11.78 -24.13
C LYS A 142 2.95 11.83 -22.62
N GLY A 143 2.11 12.73 -22.13
CA GLY A 143 0.75 13.00 -22.63
C GLY A 143 -0.10 11.75 -22.48
N GLU A 144 -0.86 11.66 -21.37
CA GLU A 144 -1.78 10.55 -21.03
C GLU A 144 -1.18 9.15 -21.27
N LEU A 145 -0.44 8.62 -20.29
CA LEU A 145 -0.03 7.22 -20.28
C LEU A 145 -1.23 6.30 -19.99
N ASN A 146 -2.20 6.29 -20.89
CA ASN A 146 -3.03 5.11 -21.12
C ASN A 146 -2.09 3.95 -21.45
N GLY A 147 -2.38 2.75 -20.93
CA GLY A 147 -1.45 1.59 -20.90
C GLY A 147 -0.88 1.07 -22.23
N GLY A 148 -1.10 1.76 -23.35
CA GLY A 148 -0.58 1.44 -24.67
C GLY A 148 0.82 1.98 -25.00
N VAL A 149 1.32 3.04 -24.33
CA VAL A 149 2.60 3.68 -24.74
C VAL A 149 3.83 2.83 -24.44
N TYR A 150 3.81 2.03 -23.38
CA TYR A 150 4.91 1.13 -23.03
C TYR A 150 5.17 0.08 -24.12
N LYS A 151 4.12 -0.31 -24.87
CA LYS A 151 4.21 -1.31 -25.94
C LYS A 151 5.11 -0.87 -27.10
N GLU A 152 5.24 0.43 -27.33
CA GLU A 152 6.11 0.98 -28.39
C GLU A 152 7.55 1.23 -27.93
N LEU A 153 7.78 1.34 -26.60
CA LEU A 153 9.08 1.65 -26.01
C LEU A 153 9.88 0.41 -25.60
N LEU A 154 9.20 -0.71 -25.32
CA LEU A 154 9.89 -1.96 -25.00
C LEU A 154 10.36 -2.70 -26.28
N PRO A 155 11.61 -3.20 -26.31
CA PRO A 155 12.04 -4.14 -27.34
C PRO A 155 11.07 -5.32 -27.50
N THR A 156 10.77 -5.70 -28.74
CA THR A 156 9.74 -6.71 -29.07
C THR A 156 9.92 -8.02 -28.32
N TYR A 157 11.16 -8.52 -28.20
CA TYR A 157 11.43 -9.78 -27.52
C TYR A 157 11.08 -9.75 -26.02
N LEU A 158 11.24 -8.61 -25.34
CA LEU A 158 10.85 -8.44 -23.93
C LEU A 158 9.34 -8.40 -23.80
N PHE A 159 8.67 -7.70 -24.71
CA PHE A 159 7.21 -7.62 -24.74
C PHE A 159 6.58 -9.01 -24.93
N GLU A 160 7.11 -9.81 -25.85
CA GLU A 160 6.66 -11.20 -26.07
C GLU A 160 6.87 -12.08 -24.83
N GLU A 161 8.03 -11.99 -24.19
CA GLU A 161 8.31 -12.78 -22.98
C GLU A 161 7.41 -12.36 -21.80
N ILE A 162 7.16 -11.05 -21.60
CA ILE A 162 6.23 -10.56 -20.58
C ILE A 162 4.82 -11.12 -20.81
N ASN A 163 4.32 -11.08 -22.05
CA ASN A 163 2.99 -11.61 -22.37
C ASN A 163 2.89 -13.12 -22.12
N LYS A 164 3.94 -13.86 -22.49
CA LYS A 164 4.02 -15.29 -22.22
C LYS A 164 4.00 -15.59 -20.72
N LEU A 165 4.77 -14.86 -19.92
CA LEU A 165 4.79 -15.01 -18.45
C LEU A 165 3.44 -14.64 -17.83
N ASN A 166 2.79 -13.56 -18.30
CA ASN A 166 1.45 -13.18 -17.87
C ASN A 166 0.43 -14.28 -18.17
N GLN A 167 0.46 -14.87 -19.36
CA GLN A 167 -0.43 -15.96 -19.74
C GLN A 167 -0.19 -17.22 -18.88
N LEU A 168 1.07 -17.56 -18.60
CA LEU A 168 1.41 -18.67 -17.69
C LEU A 168 0.89 -18.41 -16.27
N HIS A 169 1.03 -17.18 -15.78
CA HIS A 169 0.53 -16.77 -14.47
C HIS A 169 -1.01 -16.86 -14.40
N GLU A 170 -1.72 -16.36 -15.40
CA GLU A 170 -3.18 -16.47 -15.48
C GLU A 170 -3.66 -17.92 -15.45
N ASN A 171 -2.99 -18.80 -16.19
CA ASN A 171 -3.32 -20.23 -16.20
C ASN A 171 -3.06 -20.86 -14.81
N ALA A 172 -1.92 -20.54 -14.18
CA ALA A 172 -1.64 -21.02 -12.82
C ALA A 172 -2.68 -20.53 -11.79
N CYS A 173 -3.15 -19.29 -11.93
CA CYS A 173 -4.23 -18.74 -11.10
C CYS A 173 -5.56 -19.49 -11.32
N LYS A 174 -5.94 -19.80 -12.57
CA LYS A 174 -7.14 -20.60 -12.88
C LYS A 174 -7.03 -22.01 -12.31
N ASP A 175 -5.89 -22.66 -12.47
CA ASP A 175 -5.64 -24.00 -11.91
C ASP A 175 -5.73 -24.00 -10.38
N TYR A 176 -5.17 -22.98 -9.73
CA TYR A 176 -5.27 -22.81 -8.29
C TYR A 176 -6.73 -22.61 -7.84
N GLN A 177 -7.49 -21.76 -8.54
CA GLN A 177 -8.90 -21.53 -8.24
C GLN A 177 -9.73 -22.81 -8.39
N LEU A 178 -9.48 -23.59 -9.45
CA LEU A 178 -10.16 -24.87 -9.67
C LEU A 178 -9.84 -25.85 -8.53
N LYS A 179 -8.57 -26.05 -8.20
CA LYS A 179 -8.15 -26.93 -7.09
C LYS A 179 -8.76 -26.49 -5.76
N LYS A 180 -8.75 -25.18 -5.48
CA LYS A 180 -9.39 -24.60 -4.30
C LYS A 180 -10.88 -24.90 -4.28
N GLN A 181 -11.58 -24.71 -5.40
CA GLN A 181 -13.02 -24.97 -5.48
C GLN A 181 -13.35 -26.45 -5.29
N THR A 182 -12.60 -27.35 -5.93
CA THR A 182 -12.75 -28.81 -5.75
C THR A 182 -12.58 -29.20 -4.29
N HIS A 183 -11.49 -28.75 -3.64
CA HIS A 183 -11.29 -29.04 -2.23
C HIS A 183 -12.40 -28.47 -1.33
N LEU A 184 -12.89 -27.24 -1.60
CA LEU A 184 -14.01 -26.68 -0.85
C LEU A 184 -15.30 -27.48 -1.05
N MET A 185 -15.54 -28.01 -2.25
CA MET A 185 -16.69 -28.88 -2.53
C MET A 185 -16.57 -30.21 -1.79
N GLU A 186 -15.41 -30.87 -1.82
CA GLU A 186 -15.14 -32.10 -1.05
C GLU A 186 -15.38 -31.90 0.45
N VAL A 187 -14.85 -30.82 1.01
CA VAL A 187 -15.05 -30.45 2.43
C VAL A 187 -16.54 -30.25 2.72
N LYS A 188 -17.26 -29.56 1.85
CA LYS A 188 -18.69 -29.27 2.03
C LYS A 188 -19.55 -30.53 1.90
N GLU A 189 -19.24 -31.40 0.95
CA GLU A 189 -19.92 -32.68 0.75
C GLU A 189 -19.76 -33.55 2.00
N ARG A 190 -18.53 -33.69 2.49
CA ARG A 190 -18.24 -34.42 3.73
C ARG A 190 -19.00 -33.84 4.93
N GLN A 191 -19.01 -32.52 5.09
CA GLN A 191 -19.77 -31.87 6.15
C GLN A 191 -21.28 -32.15 6.03
N ASN A 192 -21.84 -32.20 4.83
CA ASN A 192 -23.24 -32.50 4.60
C ASN A 192 -23.59 -33.97 4.88
N GLU A 193 -22.72 -34.89 4.45
CA GLU A 193 -22.82 -36.31 4.77
C GLU A 193 -22.88 -36.52 6.30
N VAL A 194 -21.93 -35.92 7.04
CA VAL A 194 -21.92 -36.06 8.49
C VAL A 194 -23.19 -35.48 9.11
N ARG A 195 -23.61 -34.27 8.72
CA ARG A 195 -24.86 -33.68 9.24
C ARG A 195 -26.07 -34.57 9.02
N THR A 196 -26.12 -35.28 7.88
CA THR A 196 -27.19 -36.23 7.56
C THR A 196 -27.13 -37.46 8.46
N ILE A 197 -25.94 -38.01 8.73
CA ILE A 197 -25.79 -39.13 9.66
C ILE A 197 -26.21 -38.71 11.08
N LEU A 198 -25.78 -37.52 11.52
CA LEU A 198 -26.07 -37.01 12.86
C LEU A 198 -27.55 -36.71 13.09
N SER A 199 -28.28 -36.29 12.04
CA SER A 199 -29.72 -36.05 12.17
C SER A 199 -30.53 -37.34 12.35
N LEU A 200 -29.99 -38.48 11.90
CA LEU A 200 -30.61 -39.81 12.03
C LEU A 200 -30.23 -40.54 13.33
N ALA A 201 -29.20 -40.08 14.04
CA ALA A 201 -28.66 -40.73 15.24
C ALA A 201 -29.60 -40.75 16.47
N PRO A 202 -30.50 -39.77 16.71
CA PRO A 202 -31.36 -39.78 17.89
C PRO A 202 -32.35 -40.96 17.91
N VAL A 203 -32.40 -41.68 19.03
CA VAL A 203 -33.35 -42.77 19.25
C VAL A 203 -34.72 -42.19 19.61
N ASN A 204 -35.73 -42.51 18.80
CA ASN A 204 -37.09 -41.96 18.97
C ASN A 204 -37.99 -42.82 19.88
N SER A 205 -37.57 -44.04 20.25
CA SER A 205 -38.34 -45.02 21.01
C SER A 205 -37.50 -45.66 22.11
N THR A 206 -38.04 -45.69 23.33
CA THR A 206 -37.37 -46.30 24.50
C THR A 206 -37.43 -47.83 24.51
N LYS A 207 -38.10 -48.45 23.53
CA LYS A 207 -38.26 -49.90 23.42
C LYS A 207 -37.17 -50.59 22.58
N ASP A 208 -36.42 -49.81 21.80
CA ASP A 208 -35.36 -50.33 20.94
C ASP A 208 -34.04 -50.44 21.71
N LEU A 209 -33.15 -51.35 21.32
CA LEU A 209 -31.81 -51.44 21.88
C LEU A 209 -30.99 -50.22 21.44
N TYR A 210 -30.41 -49.49 22.39
CA TYR A 210 -29.64 -48.28 22.14
C TYR A 210 -28.25 -48.32 22.78
N PHE A 211 -27.34 -47.52 22.24
CA PHE A 211 -25.99 -47.34 22.76
C PHE A 211 -25.74 -45.85 23.05
N TRP A 212 -24.91 -45.58 24.05
CA TRP A 212 -24.49 -44.23 24.39
C TRP A 212 -23.18 -43.90 23.68
N ILE A 213 -23.12 -42.71 23.10
CA ILE A 213 -21.91 -42.17 22.49
C ILE A 213 -21.68 -40.74 23.01
N SER A 214 -20.42 -40.36 23.21
CA SER A 214 -20.06 -39.00 23.60
C SER A 214 -20.40 -38.02 22.48
N THR A 215 -21.14 -36.96 22.80
CA THR A 215 -21.44 -35.87 21.87
C THR A 215 -20.17 -35.12 21.45
N ASP A 216 -19.17 -35.06 22.32
CA ASP A 216 -17.91 -34.38 22.03
C ASP A 216 -17.07 -35.19 21.05
N TRP A 217 -17.01 -36.51 21.24
CA TRP A 217 -16.34 -37.41 20.30
C TRP A 217 -17.01 -37.35 18.92
N LEU A 218 -18.34 -37.40 18.88
CA LEU A 218 -19.13 -37.35 17.66
C LEU A 218 -18.94 -36.04 16.90
N ARG A 219 -18.87 -34.91 17.61
CA ARG A 219 -18.57 -33.59 17.05
C ARG A 219 -17.16 -33.53 16.46
N GLN A 220 -16.15 -34.01 17.18
CA GLN A 220 -14.77 -34.04 16.70
C GLN A 220 -14.61 -34.95 15.47
N TRP A 221 -15.23 -36.13 15.49
CA TRP A 221 -15.29 -37.03 14.34
C TRP A 221 -15.96 -36.37 13.13
N ALA A 222 -17.03 -35.61 13.37
CA ALA A 222 -17.78 -34.91 12.34
C ALA A 222 -17.03 -33.75 11.68
N GLU A 223 -16.18 -33.07 12.45
CA GLU A 223 -15.39 -31.92 12.00
C GLU A 223 -14.05 -32.36 11.36
N SER A 224 -13.63 -33.61 11.53
CA SER A 224 -12.39 -34.14 10.96
C SER A 224 -12.51 -34.46 9.46
N LEU A 225 -11.58 -33.93 8.66
CA LEU A 225 -11.43 -34.24 7.24
C LEU A 225 -10.87 -35.65 6.98
N LYS A 226 -10.20 -36.23 7.98
CA LYS A 226 -9.70 -37.62 7.96
C LYS A 226 -10.05 -38.25 9.31
N PRO A 227 -11.24 -38.84 9.45
CA PRO A 227 -11.58 -39.54 10.68
C PRO A 227 -10.57 -40.68 10.90
N THR A 228 -9.98 -40.71 12.09
CA THR A 228 -9.11 -41.81 12.58
C THR A 228 -9.91 -42.71 13.49
#